data_AF-A0A950JP79-F1
#
_entry.id   AF-A0A950JP79-F1
#
_cell.length_a   1.000
_cell.length_b   1.000
_cell.length_c   1.000
_cell.angle_alpha   90.00
_cell.angle_beta   90.00
_cell.angle_gamma   90.00
#
_symmetry.space_group_name_H-M   'P 1'
#
loop_
_entity.id
_entity.type
_entity.pdbx_description
1 polymer ?
#
loop_
_entity_poly.entity_id
_entity_poly.type
_entity_poly.pdbx_seq_one_letter_code
_entity_poly.pdbx_strand_id
1 'polypeptide(L)'
;MRIARLDLTRYGRFSDYQLDFGSAAPGGSDFHIVYGLNETGKSTAAAAILDLLFGIEKQSAYGAAKGRLSVPNWHPYNAMRIGARLELGERAYEVARLKRDKNSLVDANDRPLDEAILTAELGGADRETFHMMFSLDDESLERGGEAILASHGDLGQLLFSASAGLAEISGRLESLRKKADEFYRPRASTSELAELKRELEALSHERKEADTLAPAYAELVRQRDAARDAHAAAVKSLSERRARGDEIQRQLGALSHLAALHEAERPYAPLEALPAPPEGWRDEVQLLQAEAIRLSVRREDAERAIR
;
A
#
# COMPACT_ATOMS: atom_id res chain seq x y z
N MET A 1 -3.26 39.14 -28.35
CA MET A 1 -2.69 39.01 -29.70
C MET A 1 -3.49 39.75 -30.78
N ARG A 2 -2.82 40.50 -31.66
CA ARG A 2 -3.36 41.07 -32.92
C ARG A 2 -2.43 40.72 -34.09
N ILE A 3 -3.00 40.38 -35.25
CA ILE A 3 -2.25 40.19 -36.50
C ILE A 3 -2.26 41.51 -37.26
N ALA A 4 -1.13 42.23 -37.26
CA ALA A 4 -1.01 43.51 -37.95
C ALA A 4 -0.79 43.34 -39.46
N ARG A 5 -0.05 42.30 -39.86
CA ARG A 5 0.20 41.95 -41.26
C ARG A 5 0.30 40.45 -41.41
N LEU A 6 -0.27 39.90 -42.47
CA LEU A 6 -0.12 38.49 -42.88
C LEU A 6 0.65 38.43 -44.20
N ASP A 7 1.76 37.69 -44.20
CA ASP A 7 2.65 37.53 -45.35
C ASP A 7 2.50 36.13 -45.96
N LEU A 8 1.81 36.03 -47.09
CA LEU A 8 1.64 34.80 -47.85
C LEU A 8 2.82 34.63 -48.81
N THR A 9 4.03 34.44 -48.24
CA THR A 9 5.31 34.36 -48.98
C THR A 9 5.31 33.21 -49.98
N ARG A 10 5.05 31.98 -49.51
CA ARG A 10 5.00 30.77 -50.34
C ARG A 10 3.96 29.82 -49.77
N TYR A 11 2.69 30.12 -50.01
CA TYR A 11 1.57 29.37 -49.42
C TYR A 11 0.37 29.29 -50.37
N GLY A 12 -0.08 28.07 -50.67
CA GLY A 12 -1.14 27.83 -51.66
C GLY A 12 -0.73 28.37 -53.02
N ARG A 13 -1.63 29.18 -53.60
CA ARG A 13 -1.44 29.87 -54.88
C ARG A 13 -0.65 31.18 -54.78
N PHE A 14 -0.39 31.67 -53.57
CA PHE A 14 0.23 32.97 -53.35
C PHE A 14 1.74 32.88 -53.42
N SER A 15 2.35 33.88 -54.06
CA SER A 15 3.80 34.09 -54.08
C SER A 15 4.05 35.53 -53.70
N ASP A 16 4.62 35.74 -52.51
CA ASP A 16 4.98 37.05 -51.95
C ASP A 16 3.81 38.05 -51.91
N TYR A 17 2.64 37.59 -51.47
CA TYR A 17 1.46 38.45 -51.29
C TYR A 17 1.29 38.86 -49.82
N GLN A 18 0.94 40.12 -49.57
CA GLN A 18 0.79 40.67 -48.21
C GLN A 18 -0.61 41.22 -47.98
N LEU A 19 -1.18 40.91 -46.82
CA LEU A 19 -2.38 41.54 -46.29
C LEU A 19 -1.97 42.39 -45.08
N ASP A 20 -1.95 43.70 -45.27
CA ASP A 20 -1.64 44.68 -44.22
C ASP A 20 -2.93 45.23 -43.61
N PHE A 21 -3.11 45.02 -42.31
CA PHE A 21 -4.27 45.47 -41.54
C PHE A 21 -4.00 46.81 -40.83
N GLY A 22 -2.83 47.42 -41.04
CA GLY A 22 -2.45 48.72 -40.47
C GLY A 22 -2.33 48.70 -38.93
N SER A 23 -2.26 49.89 -38.34
CA SER A 23 -2.26 50.09 -36.88
C SER A 23 -3.69 50.23 -36.34
N ALA A 24 -3.97 49.63 -35.18
CA ALA A 24 -5.23 49.86 -34.49
C ALA A 24 -5.39 51.34 -34.10
N ALA A 25 -6.48 51.99 -34.54
CA ALA A 25 -6.74 53.39 -34.23
C ALA A 25 -7.13 53.55 -32.74
N PRO A 26 -6.54 54.50 -31.99
CA PRO A 26 -6.91 54.75 -30.60
C PRO A 26 -8.41 55.09 -30.48
N GLY A 27 -9.17 54.25 -29.78
CA GLY A 27 -10.61 54.42 -29.58
C GLY A 27 -11.51 54.04 -30.78
N GLY A 28 -10.94 53.46 -31.85
CA GLY A 28 -11.68 52.92 -32.99
C GLY A 28 -11.86 51.39 -32.95
N SER A 29 -12.69 50.85 -33.82
CA SER A 29 -12.82 49.38 -34.01
C SER A 29 -11.75 48.83 -34.94
N ASP A 30 -11.09 47.75 -34.55
CA ASP A 30 -10.10 47.03 -35.36
C ASP A 30 -10.77 45.92 -36.16
N PHE A 31 -11.64 46.32 -37.10
CA PHE A 31 -12.45 45.44 -37.92
C PHE A 31 -12.04 45.55 -39.39
N HIS A 32 -11.71 44.41 -40.00
CA HIS A 32 -11.19 44.32 -41.36
C HIS A 32 -12.06 43.41 -42.22
N ILE A 33 -12.35 43.83 -43.46
CA ILE A 33 -13.05 43.01 -44.45
C ILE A 33 -12.08 42.67 -45.57
N VAL A 34 -11.79 41.38 -45.74
CA VAL A 34 -11.05 40.87 -46.90
C VAL A 34 -12.05 40.36 -47.92
N TYR A 35 -12.19 41.08 -49.04
CA TYR A 35 -13.13 40.74 -50.10
C TYR A 35 -12.42 40.45 -51.42
N GLY A 36 -13.08 39.70 -52.30
CA GLY A 36 -12.56 39.33 -53.62
C GLY A 36 -13.49 38.33 -54.30
N LEU A 37 -13.28 38.09 -55.60
CA LEU A 37 -14.05 37.11 -56.36
C LEU A 37 -13.89 35.69 -55.79
N ASN A 38 -14.75 34.78 -56.20
CA ASN A 38 -14.57 33.36 -55.89
C ASN A 38 -13.20 32.89 -56.39
N GLU A 39 -12.63 31.91 -55.67
CA GLU A 39 -11.30 31.35 -55.96
C GLU A 39 -10.12 32.33 -55.82
N THR A 40 -10.34 33.57 -55.36
CA THR A 40 -9.27 34.57 -55.14
C THR A 40 -8.36 34.23 -53.94
N GLY A 41 -8.59 33.10 -53.27
CA GLY A 41 -7.75 32.63 -52.17
C GLY A 41 -8.14 33.18 -50.79
N LYS A 42 -9.40 33.62 -50.62
CA LYS A 42 -9.93 34.06 -49.30
C LYS A 42 -9.82 32.93 -48.26
N SER A 43 -10.32 31.74 -48.59
CA SER A 43 -10.21 30.55 -47.74
C SER A 43 -8.74 30.12 -47.54
N THR A 44 -7.88 30.33 -48.53
CA THR A 44 -6.43 30.10 -48.40
C THR A 44 -5.79 31.05 -47.38
N ALA A 45 -6.18 32.33 -47.35
CA ALA A 45 -5.70 33.28 -46.35
C ALA A 45 -6.19 32.91 -44.94
N ALA A 46 -7.46 32.51 -44.79
CA ALA A 46 -7.99 32.01 -43.51
C ALA A 46 -7.22 30.78 -43.00
N ALA A 47 -6.98 29.79 -43.87
CA ALA A 47 -6.17 28.63 -43.52
C ALA A 47 -4.72 28.99 -43.19
N ALA A 48 -4.14 29.99 -43.85
CA ALA A 48 -2.79 30.46 -43.54
C ALA A 48 -2.69 31.05 -42.13
N ILE A 49 -3.74 31.69 -41.61
CA ILE A 49 -3.78 32.18 -40.23
C ILE A 49 -3.72 31.00 -39.25
N LEU A 50 -4.50 29.95 -39.47
CA LEU A 50 -4.47 28.75 -38.63
C LEU A 50 -3.11 28.05 -38.69
N ASP A 51 -2.55 27.90 -39.89
CA ASP A 51 -1.23 27.28 -40.08
C ASP A 51 -0.10 28.14 -39.51
N LEU A 52 -0.24 29.48 -39.52
CA LEU A 52 0.68 30.38 -38.86
C LEU A 52 0.65 30.18 -37.34
N LEU A 53 -0.53 30.04 -36.73
CA LEU A 53 -0.67 29.92 -35.27
C LEU A 53 -0.28 28.53 -34.74
N PHE A 54 -0.66 27.47 -35.44
CA PHE A 54 -0.53 26.08 -34.96
C PHE A 54 0.50 25.24 -35.71
N GLY A 55 1.13 25.80 -36.74
CA GLY A 55 2.03 25.10 -37.64
C GLY A 55 1.33 24.53 -38.88
N ILE A 56 2.09 24.42 -39.96
CA ILE A 56 1.59 23.89 -41.24
C ILE A 56 1.47 22.37 -41.14
N GLU A 57 0.26 21.86 -41.37
CA GLU A 57 -0.08 20.43 -41.26
C GLU A 57 0.85 19.52 -42.07
N LYS A 58 1.09 18.29 -41.60
CA LYS A 58 1.96 17.30 -42.28
C LYS A 58 1.56 17.08 -43.73
N GLN A 59 0.26 16.97 -43.99
CA GLN A 59 -0.32 16.88 -45.31
C GLN A 59 -1.12 18.15 -45.60
N SER A 60 -0.42 19.25 -45.86
CA SER A 60 -1.09 20.50 -46.20
C SER A 60 -1.72 20.42 -47.59
N ALA A 61 -2.98 20.82 -47.69
CA ALA A 61 -3.70 21.01 -48.94
C ALA A 61 -3.22 22.24 -49.73
N TYR A 62 -2.35 23.08 -49.15
CA TYR A 62 -1.86 24.34 -49.74
C TYR A 62 -0.39 24.25 -50.19
N GLY A 63 0.13 23.05 -50.38
CA GLY A 63 1.45 22.82 -50.92
C GLY A 63 1.53 21.60 -51.83
N ALA A 64 2.56 21.55 -52.66
CA ALA A 64 2.85 20.39 -53.49
C ALA A 64 3.72 19.39 -52.72
N ALA A 65 3.11 18.27 -52.33
CA ALA A 65 3.85 17.10 -51.87
C ALA A 65 4.72 16.55 -53.02
N LYS A 66 5.83 15.90 -52.68
CA LYS A 66 6.72 15.23 -53.65
C LYS A 66 5.89 14.30 -54.55
N GLY A 67 5.83 14.58 -55.87
CA GLY A 67 5.06 13.80 -56.85
C GLY A 67 3.71 14.39 -57.29
N ARG A 68 3.21 15.47 -56.67
CA ARG A 68 2.01 16.23 -57.12
C ARG A 68 2.38 17.50 -57.91
N LEU A 69 3.34 17.41 -58.83
CA LEU A 69 3.84 18.54 -59.60
C LEU A 69 2.92 18.90 -60.79
N SER A 70 1.62 19.04 -60.54
CA SER A 70 0.61 19.22 -61.61
C SER A 70 -0.34 20.40 -61.40
N VAL A 71 -0.18 21.20 -60.34
CA VAL A 71 -0.94 22.45 -60.17
C VAL A 71 -0.01 23.65 -60.38
N PRO A 72 -0.26 24.52 -61.38
CA PRO A 72 0.49 25.75 -61.58
C PRO A 72 0.46 26.63 -60.32
N ASN A 73 1.58 27.28 -60.01
CA ASN A 73 1.73 28.26 -58.92
C ASN A 73 1.63 27.70 -57.49
N TRP A 74 1.85 26.40 -57.30
CA TRP A 74 1.94 25.79 -55.96
C TRP A 74 3.40 25.56 -55.54
N HIS A 75 3.67 25.74 -54.25
CA HIS A 75 5.02 25.64 -53.69
C HIS A 75 5.31 24.23 -53.15
N PRO A 76 6.53 23.70 -53.33
CA PRO A 76 6.90 22.43 -52.72
C PRO A 76 6.94 22.58 -51.19
N TYR A 77 6.61 21.51 -50.46
CA TYR A 77 6.52 21.54 -48.99
C TYR A 77 7.74 22.16 -48.31
N ASN A 78 8.96 21.85 -48.75
CA ASN A 78 10.19 22.39 -48.15
C ASN A 78 10.40 23.91 -48.40
N ALA A 79 9.66 24.51 -49.34
CA ALA A 79 9.72 25.94 -49.62
C ALA A 79 8.56 26.72 -48.97
N MET A 80 7.55 26.05 -48.40
CA MET A 80 6.39 26.73 -47.85
C MET A 80 6.75 27.64 -46.68
N ARG A 81 6.25 28.87 -46.73
CA ARG A 81 6.46 29.91 -45.72
C ARG A 81 5.25 30.83 -45.60
N ILE A 82 4.82 31.06 -44.37
CA ILE A 82 3.82 32.06 -44.00
C ILE A 82 4.48 33.01 -43.01
N GLY A 83 4.57 34.29 -43.30
CA GLY A 83 5.03 35.30 -42.36
C GLY A 83 3.87 36.05 -41.72
N ALA A 84 4.14 36.75 -40.63
CA ALA A 84 3.24 37.74 -40.07
C ALA A 84 3.97 38.72 -39.16
N ARG A 85 3.39 39.90 -39.02
CA ARG A 85 3.69 40.82 -37.92
C ARG A 85 2.62 40.68 -36.85
N LEU A 86 3.00 40.13 -35.70
CA LEU A 86 2.11 39.92 -34.56
C LEU A 86 2.36 40.98 -33.49
N GLU A 87 1.29 41.54 -32.94
CA GLU A 87 1.31 42.44 -31.80
C GLU A 87 0.83 41.66 -30.56
N LEU A 88 1.77 41.36 -29.66
CA LEU A 88 1.57 40.58 -28.44
C LEU A 88 1.86 41.49 -27.24
N GLY A 89 0.80 41.91 -26.54
CA GLY A 89 0.88 42.99 -25.55
C GLY A 89 1.41 44.29 -26.18
N GLU A 90 2.45 44.87 -25.60
CA GLU A 90 3.10 46.09 -26.10
C GLU A 90 4.23 45.82 -27.12
N ARG A 91 4.48 44.55 -27.46
CA ARG A 91 5.59 44.16 -28.34
C ARG A 91 5.10 43.68 -29.70
N ALA A 92 5.81 44.10 -30.74
CA ALA A 92 5.62 43.59 -32.09
C ALA A 92 6.69 42.53 -32.41
N TYR A 93 6.26 41.42 -33.00
CA TYR A 93 7.11 40.33 -33.44
C TYR A 93 6.94 40.12 -34.94
N GLU A 94 8.05 40.14 -35.67
CA GLU A 94 8.12 39.64 -37.05
C GLU A 94 8.41 38.14 -36.98
N VAL A 95 7.43 37.34 -37.38
CA VAL A 95 7.49 35.88 -37.29
C VAL A 95 7.27 35.25 -38.66
N ALA A 96 7.79 34.05 -38.84
CA ALA A 96 7.41 33.20 -39.95
C ALA A 96 7.26 31.74 -39.53
N ARG A 97 6.34 31.05 -40.19
CA ARG A 97 6.11 29.63 -40.07
C ARG A 97 6.59 28.91 -41.33
N LEU A 98 7.51 27.98 -41.15
CA LEU A 98 8.05 27.11 -42.18
C LEU A 98 7.41 25.73 -42.08
N LYS A 99 7.18 25.05 -43.21
CA LYS A 99 6.71 23.67 -43.22
C LYS A 99 7.84 22.73 -42.79
N ARG A 100 7.95 22.48 -41.48
CA ARG A 100 8.93 21.61 -40.82
C ARG A 100 8.30 20.94 -39.60
N ASP A 101 8.81 19.77 -39.20
CA ASP A 101 8.27 19.04 -38.03
C ASP A 101 8.73 19.63 -36.69
N LYS A 102 9.85 20.35 -36.66
CA LYS A 102 10.43 20.97 -35.47
C LYS A 102 10.96 22.36 -35.80
N ASN A 103 10.97 23.26 -34.82
CA ASN A 103 11.50 24.63 -34.94
C ASN A 103 10.92 25.33 -36.19
N SER A 104 9.61 25.22 -36.36
CA SER A 104 8.88 25.71 -37.53
C SER A 104 8.59 27.21 -37.43
N LEU A 105 8.42 27.73 -36.21
CA LEU A 105 8.33 29.16 -35.93
C LEU A 105 9.73 29.77 -35.92
N VAL A 106 9.93 30.83 -36.69
CA VAL A 106 11.18 31.57 -36.77
C VAL A 106 10.96 33.06 -36.70
N ASP A 107 12.01 33.81 -36.33
CA ASP A 107 12.03 35.27 -36.37
C ASP A 107 12.38 35.82 -37.76
N ALA A 108 12.50 37.15 -37.87
CA ALA A 108 12.90 37.83 -39.11
C ALA A 108 14.28 37.41 -39.66
N ASN A 109 15.15 36.81 -38.84
CA ASN A 109 16.48 36.34 -39.20
C ASN A 109 16.53 34.81 -39.38
N ASP A 110 15.36 34.16 -39.52
CA ASP A 110 15.22 32.70 -39.62
C ASP A 110 15.74 31.90 -38.41
N ARG A 111 15.82 32.53 -37.23
CA ARG A 111 16.18 31.86 -35.98
C ARG A 111 14.93 31.27 -35.33
N PRO A 112 14.96 30.02 -34.85
CA PRO A 112 13.84 29.43 -34.15
C PRO A 112 13.33 30.28 -32.98
N LEU A 113 12.03 30.47 -32.91
CA LEU A 113 11.34 31.05 -31.76
C LEU A 113 10.71 29.94 -30.93
N ASP A 114 10.57 30.22 -29.63
CA ASP A 114 9.83 29.33 -28.73
C ASP A 114 8.33 29.40 -29.02
N GLU A 115 7.69 28.24 -29.23
CA GLU A 115 6.24 28.13 -29.45
C GLU A 115 5.46 28.67 -28.25
N ALA A 116 6.06 28.68 -27.05
CA ALA A 116 5.45 29.21 -25.83
C ALA A 116 4.95 30.66 -25.99
N ILE A 117 5.57 31.45 -26.87
CA ILE A 117 5.13 32.83 -27.17
C ILE A 117 3.70 32.84 -27.71
N LEU A 118 3.36 31.90 -28.60
CA LEU A 118 2.01 31.79 -29.16
C LEU A 118 1.09 31.00 -28.25
N THR A 119 1.56 29.92 -27.63
CA THR A 119 0.72 29.11 -26.73
C THR A 119 0.21 29.92 -25.54
N ALA A 120 1.03 30.81 -24.97
CA ALA A 120 0.63 31.69 -23.87
C ALA A 120 -0.45 32.69 -24.31
N GLU A 121 -0.30 33.30 -25.49
CA GLU A 121 -1.28 34.26 -26.04
C GLU A 121 -2.60 33.60 -26.45
N LEU A 122 -2.55 32.33 -26.86
CA LEU A 122 -3.72 31.52 -27.23
C LEU A 122 -4.40 30.87 -26.00
N GLY A 123 -3.88 31.07 -24.79
CA GLY A 123 -4.45 30.51 -23.56
C GLY A 123 -4.44 28.97 -23.53
N GLY A 124 -3.53 28.33 -24.26
CA GLY A 124 -3.46 26.87 -24.37
C GLY A 124 -4.53 26.24 -25.28
N ALA A 125 -5.30 27.03 -26.02
CA ALA A 125 -6.23 26.49 -27.02
C ALA A 125 -5.45 25.74 -28.11
N ASP A 126 -5.93 24.55 -28.48
CA ASP A 126 -5.42 23.82 -29.63
C ASP A 126 -6.04 24.31 -30.94
N ARG A 127 -5.54 23.80 -32.07
CA ARG A 127 -5.98 24.20 -33.41
C ARG A 127 -7.48 23.99 -33.62
N GLU A 128 -8.01 22.85 -33.19
CA GLU A 128 -9.42 22.49 -33.40
C GLU A 128 -10.33 23.38 -32.56
N THR A 129 -9.98 23.59 -31.29
CA THR A 129 -10.67 24.51 -30.38
C THR A 129 -10.66 25.92 -30.93
N PHE A 130 -9.50 26.41 -31.39
CA PHE A 130 -9.38 27.75 -31.96
C PHE A 130 -10.20 27.90 -33.24
N HIS A 131 -10.16 26.90 -34.13
CA HIS A 131 -10.95 26.88 -35.35
C HIS A 131 -12.45 26.98 -35.02
N MET A 132 -12.95 26.12 -34.14
CA MET A 132 -14.36 26.09 -33.76
C MET A 132 -14.84 27.39 -33.08
N MET A 133 -13.99 28.05 -32.28
CA MET A 133 -14.39 29.23 -31.48
C MET A 133 -14.17 30.56 -32.19
N PHE A 134 -13.10 30.68 -32.98
CA PHE A 134 -12.65 31.95 -33.56
C PHE A 134 -12.65 31.96 -35.10
N SER A 135 -12.94 30.82 -35.76
CA SER A 135 -13.06 30.72 -37.22
C SER A 135 -14.44 30.20 -37.61
N LEU A 136 -15.26 31.10 -38.14
CA LEU A 136 -16.59 30.75 -38.65
C LEU A 136 -16.51 30.55 -40.16
N ASP A 137 -16.77 29.33 -40.59
CA ASP A 137 -17.05 28.96 -41.98
C ASP A 137 -18.35 28.16 -42.03
N ASP A 138 -18.82 27.87 -43.24
CA ASP A 138 -20.10 27.21 -43.47
C ASP A 138 -20.12 25.80 -42.84
N GLU A 139 -19.03 25.04 -42.98
CA GLU A 139 -18.90 23.69 -42.45
C GLU A 139 -18.74 23.71 -40.92
N SER A 140 -17.99 24.66 -40.37
CA SER A 140 -17.79 24.80 -38.92
C SER A 140 -19.06 25.25 -38.22
N LEU A 141 -19.92 26.04 -38.87
CA LEU A 141 -21.23 26.43 -38.38
C LEU A 141 -22.21 25.26 -38.34
N GLU A 142 -22.29 24.45 -39.41
CA GLU A 142 -23.12 23.25 -39.42
C GLU A 142 -22.67 22.23 -38.37
N ARG A 143 -21.37 21.90 -38.35
CA ARG A 143 -20.79 20.97 -37.37
C ARG A 143 -20.93 21.47 -35.94
N GLY A 144 -20.75 22.77 -35.71
CA GLY A 144 -20.97 23.39 -34.41
C GLY A 144 -22.43 23.27 -33.97
N GLY A 145 -23.37 23.51 -34.89
CA GLY A 145 -24.80 23.32 -34.65
C GLY A 145 -25.17 21.87 -34.32
N GLU A 146 -24.68 20.92 -35.10
CA GLU A 146 -24.87 19.48 -34.83
C GLU A 146 -24.29 19.05 -33.49
N ALA A 147 -23.09 19.52 -33.15
CA ALA A 147 -22.44 19.17 -31.90
C ALA A 147 -23.13 19.80 -30.68
N ILE A 148 -23.74 20.98 -30.83
CA ILE A 148 -24.62 21.59 -29.82
C ILE A 148 -25.91 20.77 -29.64
N LEU A 149 -26.48 20.24 -30.72
CA LEU A 149 -27.69 19.41 -30.66
C LEU A 149 -27.40 18.01 -30.09
N ALA A 150 -26.24 17.44 -30.42
CA ALA A 150 -25.82 16.10 -30.00
C ALA A 150 -25.39 16.07 -28.53
N SER A 151 -24.66 17.09 -28.07
CA SER A 151 -24.29 17.21 -26.66
C SER A 151 -25.43 17.87 -25.90
N HIS A 152 -26.03 17.18 -24.93
CA HIS A 152 -27.04 17.73 -24.03
C HIS A 152 -26.42 18.74 -23.04
N GLY A 153 -25.83 19.83 -23.53
CA GLY A 153 -25.28 20.93 -22.74
C GLY A 153 -23.76 20.94 -22.52
N ASP A 154 -23.02 19.91 -22.92
CA ASP A 154 -21.58 19.78 -22.61
C ASP A 154 -20.70 20.68 -23.51
N LEU A 155 -21.01 20.77 -24.80
CA LEU A 155 -20.34 21.69 -25.71
C LEU A 155 -20.67 23.16 -25.41
N GLY A 156 -21.92 23.44 -25.03
CA GLY A 156 -22.32 24.77 -24.56
C GLY A 156 -21.55 25.18 -23.30
N GLN A 157 -21.34 24.23 -22.39
CA GLN A 157 -20.52 24.41 -21.20
C GLN A 157 -19.04 24.60 -21.54
N LEU A 158 -18.48 23.85 -22.51
CA LEU A 158 -17.11 24.06 -22.99
C LEU A 158 -16.92 25.41 -23.68
N LEU A 159 -17.87 25.85 -24.51
CA LEU A 159 -17.86 27.17 -25.16
C LEU A 159 -17.91 28.31 -24.13
N PHE A 160 -18.81 28.22 -23.14
CA PHE A 160 -18.88 29.21 -22.06
C PHE A 160 -17.68 29.16 -21.12
N SER A 161 -17.14 27.96 -20.85
CA SER A 161 -16.00 27.80 -19.95
C SER A 161 -14.69 28.26 -20.60
N ALA A 162 -14.49 28.00 -21.88
CA ALA A 162 -13.29 28.45 -22.60
C ALA A 162 -13.29 29.97 -22.78
N SER A 163 -14.44 30.56 -23.14
CA SER A 163 -14.58 32.03 -23.25
C SER A 163 -14.46 32.75 -21.90
N ALA A 164 -14.83 32.11 -20.79
CA ALA A 164 -14.68 32.63 -19.43
C ALA A 164 -13.33 32.30 -18.76
N GLY A 165 -12.41 31.59 -19.44
CA GLY A 165 -11.12 31.16 -18.86
C GLY A 165 -11.24 30.09 -17.77
N LEU A 166 -12.37 29.38 -17.69
CA LEU A 166 -12.69 28.36 -16.67
C LEU A 166 -12.28 26.93 -17.08
N ALA A 167 -11.60 26.75 -18.21
CA ALA A 167 -11.14 25.45 -18.68
C ALA A 167 -10.31 24.69 -17.62
N GLU A 168 -9.48 25.41 -16.85
CA GLU A 168 -8.72 24.83 -15.74
C GLU A 168 -9.62 24.31 -14.60
N ILE A 169 -10.74 24.98 -14.34
CA ILE A 169 -11.69 24.59 -13.30
C ILE A 169 -12.45 23.32 -13.70
N SER A 170 -12.86 23.21 -14.97
CA SER A 170 -13.49 21.99 -15.48
C SER A 170 -12.57 20.79 -15.36
N GLY A 171 -11.29 20.92 -15.72
CA GLY A 171 -10.29 19.85 -15.53
C GLY A 171 -10.09 19.46 -14.06
N ARG A 172 -10.07 20.43 -13.14
CA ARG A 172 -10.00 20.16 -11.70
C ARG A 172 -11.26 19.45 -11.20
N LEU A 173 -12.44 19.85 -11.67
CA LEU A 173 -13.72 19.25 -11.28
C LEU A 173 -13.81 17.79 -11.73
N GLU A 174 -13.39 17.49 -12.96
CA GLU A 174 -13.29 16.13 -13.50
C GLU A 174 -12.34 15.27 -12.65
N SER A 175 -11.19 15.82 -12.25
CA SER A 175 -10.22 15.10 -11.39
C SER A 175 -10.79 14.80 -10.00
N LEU A 176 -11.55 15.72 -9.42
CA LEU A 176 -12.22 15.52 -8.12
C LEU A 176 -13.34 14.50 -8.23
N ARG A 177 -14.08 14.52 -9.33
CA ARG A 177 -15.14 13.54 -9.61
C ARG A 177 -14.56 12.13 -9.75
N LYS A 178 -13.45 11.98 -10.47
CA LYS A 178 -12.73 10.71 -10.59
C LYS A 178 -12.26 10.18 -9.23
N LYS A 179 -11.67 11.03 -8.38
CA LYS A 179 -11.27 10.65 -7.01
C LYS A 179 -12.47 10.22 -6.16
N ALA A 180 -13.60 10.93 -6.29
CA ALA A 180 -14.82 10.55 -5.60
C ALA A 180 -15.35 9.18 -6.06
N ASP A 181 -15.33 8.93 -7.37
CA ASP A 181 -15.76 7.65 -7.96
C ASP A 181 -14.83 6.48 -7.59
N GLU A 182 -13.52 6.72 -7.45
CA GLU A 182 -12.54 5.74 -6.95
C GLU A 182 -12.83 5.36 -5.48
N PHE A 183 -13.17 6.33 -4.65
CA PHE A 183 -13.55 6.09 -3.25
C PHE A 183 -14.91 5.38 -3.13
N TYR A 184 -15.93 5.90 -3.84
CA TYR A 184 -17.29 5.40 -3.76
C TYR A 184 -18.08 5.61 -5.06
N ARG A 185 -18.65 4.52 -5.56
CA ARG A 185 -19.64 4.56 -6.64
C ARG A 185 -20.83 3.64 -6.32
N PRO A 186 -22.07 4.08 -6.59
CA PRO A 186 -23.24 3.24 -6.37
C PRO A 186 -23.12 1.89 -7.08
N ARG A 187 -23.30 0.79 -6.34
CA ARG A 187 -23.21 -0.60 -6.83
C ARG A 187 -21.82 -1.06 -7.31
N ALA A 188 -20.75 -0.28 -7.08
CA ALA A 188 -19.40 -0.75 -7.34
C ALA A 188 -18.96 -1.75 -6.27
N SER A 189 -18.41 -2.88 -6.71
CA SER A 189 -17.92 -3.97 -5.84
C SER A 189 -16.41 -3.91 -5.57
N THR A 190 -15.71 -2.94 -6.17
CA THR A 190 -14.25 -2.78 -6.15
C THR A 190 -13.82 -1.34 -5.82
N SER A 191 -14.70 -0.52 -5.24
CA SER A 191 -14.30 0.80 -4.73
C SER A 191 -13.64 0.66 -3.36
N GLU A 192 -12.82 1.62 -2.96
CA GLU A 192 -12.10 1.60 -1.68
C GLU A 192 -13.06 1.38 -0.49
N LEU A 193 -14.21 2.08 -0.47
CA LEU A 193 -15.22 1.88 0.57
C LEU A 193 -15.81 0.47 0.59
N ALA A 194 -15.96 -0.17 -0.58
CA ALA A 194 -16.51 -1.52 -0.67
C ALA A 194 -15.52 -2.57 -0.13
N GLU A 195 -14.22 -2.37 -0.37
CA GLU A 195 -13.15 -3.21 0.17
C GLU A 195 -13.05 -3.07 1.69
N LEU A 196 -13.01 -1.82 2.20
CA LEU A 196 -12.98 -1.55 3.64
C LEU A 196 -14.20 -2.13 4.38
N LYS A 197 -15.39 -2.13 3.75
CA LYS A 197 -16.58 -2.78 4.33
C LYS A 197 -16.43 -4.29 4.43
N ARG A 198 -15.88 -4.95 3.40
CA ARG A 198 -15.63 -6.40 3.43
C ARG A 198 -14.60 -6.76 4.50
N GLU A 199 -13.53 -5.97 4.59
CA GLU A 199 -12.51 -6.15 5.61
C GLU A 199 -13.09 -5.99 7.03
N LEU A 200 -13.94 -4.97 7.24
CA LEU A 200 -14.63 -4.77 8.51
C LEU A 200 -15.57 -5.94 8.85
N GLU A 201 -16.30 -6.48 7.87
CA GLU A 201 -17.14 -7.67 8.08
C GLU A 201 -16.31 -8.90 8.44
N ALA A 202 -15.18 -9.12 7.78
CA ALA A 202 -14.26 -10.20 8.08
C ALA A 202 -13.68 -10.09 9.49
N LEU A 203 -13.17 -8.90 9.87
CA LEU A 203 -12.66 -8.64 11.22
C LEU A 203 -13.74 -8.76 12.30
N SER A 204 -14.98 -8.37 12.00
CA SER A 204 -16.12 -8.54 12.91
C SER A 204 -16.46 -10.01 13.11
N HIS A 205 -16.36 -10.83 12.06
CA HIS A 205 -16.53 -12.28 12.14
C HIS A 205 -15.41 -12.93 12.98
N GLU A 206 -14.15 -12.63 12.66
CA GLU A 206 -12.99 -13.13 13.40
C GLU A 206 -13.07 -12.76 14.89
N ARG A 207 -13.44 -11.52 15.19
CA ARG A 207 -13.69 -11.08 16.57
C ARG A 207 -14.77 -11.91 17.23
N LYS A 208 -15.90 -12.18 16.57
CA LYS A 208 -17.00 -12.98 17.14
C LYS A 208 -16.59 -14.44 17.39
N GLU A 209 -15.76 -15.03 16.54
CA GLU A 209 -15.24 -16.38 16.76
C GLU A 209 -14.24 -16.44 17.92
N ALA A 210 -13.42 -15.40 18.08
CA ALA A 210 -12.51 -15.27 19.21
C ALA A 210 -13.23 -14.88 20.52
N ASP A 211 -14.40 -14.24 20.43
CA ASP A 211 -15.18 -13.79 21.59
C ASP A 211 -15.77 -15.01 22.32
N THR A 212 -15.02 -15.50 23.31
CA THR A 212 -15.56 -16.47 24.26
C THR A 212 -16.41 -15.71 25.27
N LEU A 213 -17.72 -15.97 25.28
CA LEU A 213 -18.62 -15.38 26.26
C LEU A 213 -18.08 -15.63 27.67
N ALA A 214 -18.03 -14.58 28.50
CA ALA A 214 -17.51 -14.65 29.87
C ALA A 214 -18.03 -15.85 30.70
N PRO A 215 -19.29 -16.30 30.58
CA PRO A 215 -19.76 -17.52 31.23
C PRO A 215 -19.07 -18.81 30.78
N ALA A 216 -18.78 -18.95 29.47
CA ALA A 216 -18.09 -20.11 28.93
C ALA A 216 -16.62 -20.16 29.40
N TYR A 217 -15.95 -19.01 29.45
CA TYR A 217 -14.61 -18.92 30.05
C TYR A 217 -14.63 -19.26 31.54
N ALA A 218 -15.59 -18.74 32.30
CA ALA A 218 -15.74 -19.06 33.72
C ALA A 218 -15.99 -20.56 33.97
N GLU A 219 -16.76 -21.22 33.10
CA GLU A 219 -16.97 -22.67 33.14
C GLU A 219 -15.68 -23.44 32.87
N LEU A 220 -14.93 -23.07 31.82
CA LEU A 220 -13.63 -23.70 31.49
C LEU A 220 -12.61 -23.54 32.63
N VAL A 221 -12.57 -22.37 33.27
CA VAL A 221 -11.71 -22.14 34.45
C VAL A 221 -12.14 -23.04 35.61
N ARG A 222 -13.44 -23.17 35.87
CA ARG A 222 -13.97 -24.06 36.92
C ARG A 222 -13.61 -25.52 36.64
N GLN A 223 -13.73 -25.97 35.39
CA GLN A 223 -13.36 -27.33 34.98
C GLN A 223 -11.87 -27.59 35.13
N ARG A 224 -11.02 -26.64 34.72
CA ARG A 224 -9.57 -26.70 34.93
C ARG A 224 -9.21 -26.82 36.40
N ASP A 225 -9.80 -25.99 37.25
CA ASP A 225 -9.50 -25.97 38.69
C ASP A 225 -9.99 -27.26 39.36
N ALA A 226 -11.19 -27.75 39.03
CA ALA A 226 -11.69 -29.03 39.50
C ALA A 226 -10.78 -30.21 39.08
N ALA A 227 -10.32 -30.23 37.83
CA ALA A 227 -9.40 -31.26 37.33
C ALA A 227 -8.04 -31.20 38.03
N ARG A 228 -7.51 -30.00 38.27
CA ARG A 228 -6.26 -29.78 39.01
C ARG A 228 -6.37 -30.30 40.44
N ASP A 229 -7.46 -29.96 41.13
CA ASP A 229 -7.65 -30.32 42.53
C ASP A 229 -7.88 -31.85 42.66
N ALA A 230 -8.62 -32.46 41.73
CA ALA A 230 -8.77 -33.92 41.65
C ALA A 230 -7.42 -34.62 41.42
N HIS A 231 -6.58 -34.09 40.53
CA HIS A 231 -5.24 -34.63 40.29
C HIS A 231 -4.36 -34.53 41.55
N ALA A 232 -4.37 -33.38 42.25
CA ALA A 232 -3.63 -33.20 43.49
C ALA A 232 -4.08 -34.19 44.58
N ALA A 233 -5.39 -34.42 44.73
CA ALA A 233 -5.93 -35.40 45.65
C ALA A 233 -5.50 -36.84 45.29
N ALA A 234 -5.51 -37.19 44.00
CA ALA A 234 -5.08 -38.51 43.53
C ALA A 234 -3.58 -38.74 43.81
N VAL A 235 -2.72 -37.75 43.56
CA VAL A 235 -1.28 -37.81 43.87
C VAL A 235 -1.05 -38.01 45.36
N LYS A 236 -1.78 -37.28 46.21
CA LYS A 236 -1.70 -37.44 47.66
C LYS A 236 -2.11 -38.85 48.09
N SER A 237 -3.25 -39.36 47.62
CA SER A 237 -3.71 -40.71 47.97
C SER A 237 -2.72 -41.79 47.49
N LEU A 238 -2.12 -41.61 46.32
CA LEU A 238 -1.08 -42.52 45.82
C LEU A 238 0.14 -42.52 46.75
N SER A 239 0.58 -41.35 47.21
CA SER A 239 1.72 -41.25 48.14
C SER A 239 1.45 -41.93 49.48
N GLU A 240 0.25 -41.76 50.04
CA GLU A 240 -0.17 -42.40 51.29
C GLU A 240 -0.24 -43.93 51.14
N ARG A 241 -0.80 -44.41 50.03
CA ARG A 241 -0.88 -45.85 49.71
C ARG A 241 0.50 -46.47 49.53
N ARG A 242 1.44 -45.76 48.87
CA ARG A 242 2.83 -46.21 48.73
C ARG A 242 3.53 -46.30 50.09
N ALA A 243 3.43 -45.24 50.91
CA ALA A 243 4.02 -45.24 52.24
C ALA A 243 3.48 -46.39 53.12
N ARG A 244 2.18 -46.68 53.04
CA ARG A 244 1.57 -47.82 53.73
C ARG A 244 2.07 -49.17 53.18
N GLY A 245 2.22 -49.28 51.86
CA GLY A 245 2.79 -50.45 51.22
C GLY A 245 4.22 -50.72 51.70
N ASP A 246 5.05 -49.69 51.74
CA ASP A 246 6.43 -49.78 52.22
C ASP A 246 6.49 -50.15 53.71
N GLU A 247 5.58 -49.61 54.53
CA GLU A 247 5.47 -49.98 55.95
C GLU A 247 5.13 -51.47 56.13
N ILE A 248 4.13 -51.98 55.40
CA ILE A 248 3.74 -53.38 55.44
C ILE A 248 4.90 -54.26 54.97
N GLN A 249 5.61 -53.87 53.91
CA GLN A 249 6.78 -54.62 53.43
C GLN A 249 7.90 -54.66 54.48
N ARG A 250 8.17 -53.55 55.17
CA ARG A 250 9.13 -53.53 56.30
C ARG A 250 8.70 -54.48 57.41
N GLN A 251 7.42 -54.47 57.79
CA GLN A 251 6.88 -55.37 58.82
C GLN A 251 7.00 -56.85 58.40
N LEU A 252 6.63 -57.18 57.17
CA LEU A 252 6.77 -58.54 56.63
C LEU A 252 8.23 -58.99 56.59
N GLY A 253 9.16 -58.11 56.21
CA GLY A 253 10.60 -58.39 56.22
C GLY A 253 11.17 -58.59 57.63
N ALA A 254 10.57 -57.97 58.65
CA ALA A 254 10.96 -58.17 60.04
C ALA A 254 10.48 -59.51 60.62
N LEU A 255 9.45 -60.15 60.05
CA LEU A 255 8.93 -61.42 60.57
C LEU A 255 9.97 -62.55 60.55
N SER A 256 10.81 -62.62 59.52
CA SER A 256 11.90 -63.62 59.46
C SER A 256 12.95 -63.37 60.53
N HIS A 257 13.27 -62.11 60.80
CA HIS A 257 14.20 -61.71 61.87
C HIS A 257 13.60 -62.00 63.25
N LEU A 258 12.30 -61.76 63.45
CA LEU A 258 11.59 -62.10 64.68
C LEU A 258 11.56 -63.62 64.91
N ALA A 259 11.31 -64.42 63.86
CA ALA A 259 11.37 -65.87 63.96
C ALA A 259 12.79 -66.35 64.31
N ALA A 260 13.82 -65.76 63.71
CA ALA A 260 15.22 -66.05 64.06
C ALA A 260 15.56 -65.68 65.51
N LEU A 261 15.05 -64.54 66.00
CA LEU A 261 15.21 -64.12 67.40
C LEU A 261 14.53 -65.12 68.35
N HIS A 262 13.27 -65.48 68.10
CA HIS A 262 12.55 -66.46 68.92
C HIS A 262 13.26 -67.83 68.96
N GLU A 263 13.79 -68.32 67.83
CA GLU A 263 14.58 -69.56 67.83
C GLU A 263 15.90 -69.41 68.61
N ALA A 264 16.56 -68.25 68.55
CA ALA A 264 17.75 -67.97 69.35
C ALA A 264 17.45 -67.84 70.86
N GLU A 265 16.26 -67.35 71.23
CA GLU A 265 15.81 -67.22 72.62
C GLU A 265 15.30 -68.53 73.22
N ARG A 266 14.84 -69.48 72.38
CA ARG A 266 14.25 -70.75 72.79
C ARG A 266 15.10 -71.58 73.78
N PRO A 267 16.44 -71.68 73.65
CA PRO A 267 17.27 -72.38 74.64
C PRO A 267 17.30 -71.70 76.01
N TYR A 268 17.04 -70.39 76.06
CA TYR A 268 17.08 -69.59 77.28
C TYR A 268 15.71 -69.45 77.96
N ALA A 269 14.61 -69.78 77.27
CA ALA A 269 13.25 -69.73 77.83
C ALA A 269 13.09 -70.47 79.19
N PRO A 270 13.72 -71.64 79.43
CA PRO A 270 13.65 -72.30 80.74
C PRO A 270 14.34 -71.51 81.87
N LEU A 271 15.29 -70.62 81.52
CA LEU A 271 16.02 -69.79 82.48
C LEU A 271 15.24 -68.53 82.89
N GLU A 272 14.18 -68.19 82.16
CA GLU A 272 13.36 -66.99 82.40
C GLU A 272 12.57 -67.08 83.71
N ALA A 273 12.28 -68.31 84.17
CA ALA A 273 11.63 -68.56 85.46
C ALA A 273 12.60 -68.51 86.66
N LEU A 274 13.91 -68.37 86.42
CA LEU A 274 14.87 -68.21 87.51
C LEU A 274 14.78 -66.79 88.08
N PRO A 275 14.93 -66.63 89.41
CA PRO A 275 14.93 -65.31 90.02
C PRO A 275 16.07 -64.47 89.44
N ALA A 276 15.79 -63.19 89.21
CA ALA A 276 16.84 -62.26 88.81
C ALA A 276 17.97 -62.30 89.86
N PRO A 277 19.24 -62.48 89.44
CA PRO A 277 20.35 -62.52 90.37
C PRO A 277 20.42 -61.19 91.15
N PRO A 278 20.61 -61.20 92.49
CA PRO A 278 20.80 -59.97 93.27
C PRO A 278 21.98 -59.13 92.74
N GLU A 279 21.91 -57.81 92.90
CA GLU A 279 23.03 -56.93 92.54
C GLU A 279 24.30 -57.33 93.31
N GLY A 280 25.43 -57.44 92.60
CA GLY A 280 26.72 -57.84 93.17
C GLY A 280 26.98 -59.36 93.22
N TRP A 281 25.98 -60.21 92.93
CA TRP A 281 26.14 -61.66 93.03
C TRP A 281 27.19 -62.23 92.06
N ARG A 282 27.43 -61.58 90.91
CA ARG A 282 28.54 -61.95 90.01
C ARG A 282 29.91 -61.79 90.67
N ASP A 283 30.13 -60.68 91.37
CA ASP A 283 31.39 -60.39 92.03
C ASP A 283 31.57 -61.29 93.26
N GLU A 284 30.47 -61.56 93.97
CA GLU A 284 30.43 -62.46 95.12
C GLU A 284 30.73 -63.92 94.72
N VAL A 285 30.19 -64.41 93.61
CA VAL A 285 30.50 -65.73 93.07
C VAL A 285 31.98 -65.83 92.69
N GLN A 286 32.56 -64.79 92.09
CA GLN A 286 34.01 -64.79 91.78
C GLN A 286 34.87 -64.84 93.03
N LEU A 287 34.51 -64.08 94.07
CA LEU A 287 35.18 -64.11 95.38
C LEU A 287 35.08 -65.49 96.03
N LEU A 288 33.89 -66.08 96.05
CA LEU A 288 33.65 -67.41 96.61
C LEU A 288 34.37 -68.51 95.82
N GLN A 289 34.48 -68.39 94.49
CA GLN A 289 35.28 -69.31 93.68
C GLN A 289 36.78 -69.19 94.00
N ALA A 290 37.30 -67.97 94.12
CA ALA A 290 38.69 -67.74 94.51
C ALA A 290 38.98 -68.28 95.93
N GLU A 291 38.03 -68.12 96.85
CA GLU A 291 38.13 -68.63 98.22
C GLU A 291 38.00 -70.16 98.27
N ALA A 292 37.13 -70.77 97.47
CA ALA A 292 37.04 -72.22 97.34
C ALA A 292 38.33 -72.82 96.79
N ILE A 293 38.95 -72.19 95.79
CA ILE A 293 40.27 -72.59 95.27
C ILE A 293 41.32 -72.47 96.39
N ARG A 294 41.34 -71.35 97.12
CA ARG A 294 42.29 -71.14 98.23
C ARG A 294 42.12 -72.19 99.34
N LEU A 295 40.89 -72.50 99.71
CA LEU A 295 40.58 -73.51 100.73
C LEU A 295 40.91 -74.93 100.25
N SER A 296 40.70 -75.23 98.97
CA SER A 296 41.12 -76.49 98.34
C SER A 296 42.64 -76.70 98.44
N VAL A 297 43.43 -75.68 98.06
CA VAL A 297 44.89 -75.71 98.16
C VAL A 297 45.33 -75.87 99.62
N ARG A 298 44.70 -75.13 100.55
CA ARG A 298 45.02 -75.21 101.97
C ARG A 298 44.67 -76.57 102.60
N ARG A 299 43.63 -77.25 102.10
CA ARG A 299 43.30 -78.64 102.46
C ARG A 299 44.36 -79.60 101.94
N GLU A 300 44.77 -79.47 100.68
CA GLU A 300 45.84 -80.31 100.10
C GLU A 300 47.18 -80.13 100.84
N ASP A 301 47.52 -78.89 101.23
CA ASP A 301 48.73 -78.61 102.02
C ASP A 301 48.65 -79.19 103.44
N ALA A 302 47.48 -79.12 104.09
CA ALA A 302 47.26 -79.74 105.40
C ALA A 302 47.30 -81.28 105.33
N GLU A 303 46.78 -81.87 104.26
CA GLU A 303 46.87 -83.33 104.00
C GLU A 303 48.30 -83.77 103.68
N ARG A 304 49.13 -82.90 103.08
CA ARG A 304 50.57 -83.14 102.88
C ARG A 304 51.39 -82.98 104.15
N ALA A 305 51.02 -82.11 105.08
CA ALA A 305 51.72 -81.93 106.36
C ALA A 305 51.43 -83.05 107.40
N ILE A 306 50.42 -83.89 107.14
CA ILE A 306 50.05 -85.07 107.96
C ILE A 306 50.70 -86.37 107.42
N ARG A 307 51.39 -86.33 106.27
CA ARG A 307 52.20 -87.43 105.70
C ARG A 307 53.69 -87.23 105.93
#